data_AF-A0A845PNK6-F1
#
_entry.id   AF-A0A845PNK6-F1
#
_cell.length_a   1.000
_cell.length_b   1.000
_cell.length_c   1.000
_cell.angle_alpha   90.00
_cell.angle_beta   90.00
_cell.angle_gamma   90.00
#
_symmetry.space_group_name_H-M   'P 1'
#
loop_
_entity.id
_entity.type
_entity.pdbx_description
1 polymer ?
#
loop_
_entity_poly.entity_id
_entity_poly.type
_entity_poly.pdbx_seq_one_letter_code
_entity_poly.pdbx_strand_id
1 'polypeptide(L)'
;TPSLMGGEKLGYQGRKKAKTTNSIFLCDNQGQMLAMGSPKSGHHHDLYQIEGSLKEILSLLIEAEIDHKGLFLNADTGFDSENLRHMLEKEAIIANIKTNLRNNKTAKNYINEGLK
;
A
#
# COMPACT_ATOMS: atom_id res chain seq x y z
N THR A 1 2.81 -10.20 8.15
CA THR A 1 2.47 -11.02 9.32
C THR A 1 3.10 -12.40 9.22
N PRO A 2 3.76 -12.94 10.26
CA PRO A 2 4.23 -14.33 10.27
C PRO A 2 3.06 -15.29 10.06
N SER A 3 3.23 -16.32 9.23
CA SER A 3 2.26 -17.40 9.09
C SER A 3 2.88 -18.70 9.56
N LEU A 4 2.38 -19.19 10.70
CA LEU A 4 2.93 -20.36 11.39
C LEU A 4 2.34 -21.68 10.88
N MET A 5 1.12 -21.66 10.33
CA MET A 5 0.32 -22.86 10.01
C MET A 5 0.17 -23.15 8.50
N GLY A 6 0.98 -22.53 7.64
CA GLY A 6 0.82 -22.66 6.19
C GLY A 6 -0.09 -21.59 5.58
N GLY A 7 -0.59 -21.84 4.36
CA GLY A 7 -1.37 -20.87 3.56
C GLY A 7 -0.86 -20.75 2.12
N GLU A 8 -1.71 -20.31 1.20
CA GLU A 8 -1.39 -20.29 -0.25
C GLU A 8 -0.42 -19.17 -0.64
N LYS A 9 -0.40 -18.05 0.11
CA LYS A 9 0.36 -16.84 -0.23
C LYS A 9 1.44 -16.55 0.80
N LEU A 10 2.44 -17.44 0.85
CA LEU A 10 3.57 -17.38 1.78
C LEU A 10 4.90 -17.09 1.10
N GLY A 11 5.78 -16.36 1.80
CA GLY A 11 7.15 -16.12 1.37
C GLY A 11 8.07 -15.93 2.56
N TYR A 12 9.32 -16.37 2.44
CA TYR A 12 10.30 -16.15 3.50
C TYR A 12 10.77 -14.68 3.49
N GLN A 13 10.68 -14.02 4.64
CA GLN A 13 11.14 -12.65 4.81
C GLN A 13 12.30 -12.59 5.79
N GLY A 14 13.51 -12.32 5.28
CA GLY A 14 14.76 -12.38 6.04
C GLY A 14 14.78 -11.49 7.29
N ARG A 15 14.21 -10.27 7.21
CA ARG A 15 14.06 -9.38 8.38
C ARG A 15 13.26 -10.03 9.52
N LYS A 16 12.23 -10.81 9.16
CA LYS A 16 11.32 -11.45 10.12
C LYS A 16 11.75 -12.89 10.47
N LYS A 17 12.75 -13.42 9.76
CA LYS A 17 13.26 -14.80 9.89
C LYS A 17 12.15 -15.87 9.88
N ALA A 18 11.06 -15.60 9.17
CA ALA A 18 9.86 -16.44 9.17
C ALA A 18 9.18 -16.40 7.80
N LYS A 19 8.32 -17.39 7.54
CA LYS A 19 7.35 -17.32 6.43
C LYS A 19 6.29 -16.28 6.80
N THR A 20 6.06 -15.34 5.91
CA THR A 20 5.17 -14.20 6.12
C THR A 20 4.22 -14.03 4.95
N THR A 21 3.06 -13.47 5.24
CA THR A 21 2.11 -12.94 4.25
C THR A 21 1.94 -11.44 4.49
N ASN A 22 1.62 -10.70 3.43
CA ASN A 22 1.31 -9.28 3.48
C ASN A 22 -0.14 -9.06 3.06
N SER A 23 -0.82 -8.12 3.71
CA SER A 23 -2.23 -7.80 3.46
C SER A 23 -2.44 -6.31 3.61
N ILE A 24 -3.26 -5.76 2.73
CA ILE A 24 -3.62 -4.35 2.72
C ILE A 24 -5.07 -4.23 3.13
N PHE A 25 -5.35 -3.27 3.99
CA PHE A 25 -6.66 -3.04 4.56
C PHE A 25 -7.06 -1.58 4.36
N LEU A 26 -8.34 -1.36 4.13
CA LEU A 26 -8.98 -0.05 4.21
C LEU A 26 -9.81 0.02 5.49
N CYS A 27 -9.64 1.10 6.24
CA CYS A 27 -10.39 1.37 7.45
C CYS A 27 -10.98 2.78 7.42
N ASP A 28 -12.05 2.98 8.18
CA ASP A 28 -12.61 4.30 8.40
C ASP A 28 -11.77 5.13 9.39
N ASN A 29 -12.23 6.35 9.71
CA ASN A 29 -11.53 7.23 10.62
C ASN A 29 -11.56 6.80 12.10
N GLN A 30 -12.40 5.83 12.48
CA GLN A 30 -12.45 5.21 13.80
C GLN A 30 -11.61 3.93 13.87
N GLY A 31 -11.02 3.52 12.75
CA GLY A 31 -10.25 2.28 12.62
C GLY A 31 -11.11 1.04 12.38
N GLN A 32 -12.40 1.19 12.08
CA GLN A 32 -13.25 0.08 11.66
C GLN A 32 -12.80 -0.39 10.27
N MET A 33 -12.53 -1.68 10.14
CA MET A 33 -12.12 -2.27 8.87
C MET A 33 -13.32 -2.35 7.93
N LEU A 34 -13.14 -1.84 6.70
CA LEU A 34 -14.17 -1.81 5.66
C LEU A 34 -13.92 -2.85 4.57
N ALA A 35 -12.65 -3.00 4.16
CA ALA A 35 -12.27 -3.89 3.08
C ALA A 35 -10.83 -4.38 3.24
N MET A 36 -10.53 -5.53 2.64
CA MET A 36 -9.22 -6.18 2.66
C MET A 36 -8.87 -6.66 1.25
N GLY A 37 -7.67 -6.32 0.79
CA GLY A 37 -7.11 -6.89 -0.43
C GLY A 37 -6.57 -8.30 -0.20
N SER A 38 -6.55 -9.11 -1.26
CA SER A 38 -6.07 -10.49 -1.21
C SER A 38 -4.65 -10.58 -0.64
N PRO A 39 -4.38 -11.57 0.22
CA PRO A 39 -3.06 -11.74 0.81
C PRO A 39 -2.00 -11.99 -0.26
N LYS A 40 -0.82 -11.40 -0.08
CA LYS A 40 0.35 -11.53 -0.95
C LYS A 40 1.51 -12.19 -0.20
N SER A 41 2.39 -12.84 -0.93
CA SER A 41 3.59 -13.45 -0.34
C SER A 41 4.47 -12.37 0.31
N GLY A 42 4.84 -12.54 1.58
CA GLY A 42 5.56 -11.53 2.35
C GLY A 42 7.04 -11.32 1.95
N HIS A 43 7.49 -11.97 0.88
CA HIS A 43 8.79 -11.64 0.27
C HIS A 43 8.74 -10.34 -0.55
N HIS A 44 7.55 -9.90 -0.97
CA HIS A 44 7.38 -8.70 -1.76
C HIS A 44 7.22 -7.43 -0.89
N HIS A 45 7.51 -6.27 -1.47
CA HIS A 45 7.24 -4.96 -0.86
C HIS A 45 5.74 -4.62 -0.89
N ASP A 46 5.31 -3.68 -0.06
CA ASP A 46 3.89 -3.30 0.07
C ASP A 46 3.29 -2.72 -1.23
N LEU A 47 4.12 -2.12 -2.09
CA LEU A 47 3.71 -1.63 -3.41
C LEU A 47 3.53 -2.75 -4.46
N TYR A 48 3.93 -3.98 -4.16
CA TYR A 48 3.80 -5.08 -5.12
C TYR A 48 2.33 -5.42 -5.36
N GLN A 49 1.90 -5.29 -6.63
CA GLN A 49 0.50 -5.48 -7.05
C GLN A 49 -0.49 -4.57 -6.31
N ILE A 50 -0.04 -3.39 -5.85
CA ILE A 50 -0.89 -2.44 -5.12
C ILE A 50 -2.14 -2.04 -5.93
N GLU A 51 -2.01 -1.90 -7.25
CA GLU A 51 -3.14 -1.58 -8.12
C GLU A 51 -4.22 -2.67 -8.09
N GLY A 52 -3.82 -3.94 -8.07
CA GLY A 52 -4.74 -5.06 -7.96
C GLY A 52 -5.44 -5.08 -6.61
N SER A 53 -4.67 -4.93 -5.53
CA SER A 53 -5.23 -4.89 -4.18
C SER A 53 -6.16 -3.70 -3.97
N LEU A 54 -5.87 -2.53 -4.54
CA LEU A 54 -6.75 -1.37 -4.45
C LEU A 54 -8.03 -1.59 -5.25
N LYS A 55 -7.96 -2.17 -6.47
CA LYS A 55 -9.18 -2.53 -7.23
C LYS A 55 -10.07 -3.51 -6.48
N GLU A 56 -9.49 -4.52 -5.85
CA GLU A 56 -10.23 -5.47 -5.01
C GLU A 56 -10.93 -4.74 -3.85
N ILE A 57 -10.22 -3.85 -3.17
CA ILE A 57 -10.78 -3.03 -2.08
C ILE A 57 -11.93 -2.14 -2.57
N LEU A 58 -11.76 -1.45 -3.70
CA LEU A 58 -12.82 -0.58 -4.25
C LEU A 58 -14.02 -1.39 -4.74
N SER A 59 -13.82 -2.59 -5.30
CA SER A 59 -14.92 -3.50 -5.65
C SER A 59 -15.75 -3.85 -4.43
N LEU A 60 -15.09 -4.18 -3.31
CA LEU A 60 -15.79 -4.48 -2.05
C LEU A 60 -16.59 -3.29 -1.53
N LEU A 61 -16.10 -2.05 -1.68
CA LEU A 61 -16.86 -0.86 -1.32
C LEU A 61 -18.11 -0.69 -2.19
N ILE A 62 -17.96 -0.85 -3.51
CA ILE A 62 -19.08 -0.76 -4.46
C ILE A 62 -20.13 -1.84 -4.15
N GLU A 63 -19.70 -3.07 -3.90
CA GLU A 63 -20.58 -4.19 -3.51
C GLU A 63 -21.30 -3.95 -2.19
N ALA A 64 -20.67 -3.21 -1.28
CA ALA A 64 -21.27 -2.77 -0.02
C ALA A 64 -22.10 -1.47 -0.14
N GLU A 65 -22.29 -0.96 -1.36
CA GLU A 65 -22.99 0.31 -1.65
C GLU A 65 -22.36 1.54 -0.94
N ILE A 66 -21.04 1.50 -0.71
CA ILE A 66 -20.27 2.60 -0.12
C ILE A 66 -19.61 3.39 -1.26
N ASP A 67 -19.99 4.67 -1.42
CA ASP A 67 -19.35 5.54 -2.40
C ASP A 67 -17.92 5.91 -1.96
N HIS A 68 -16.96 5.66 -2.84
CA HIS A 68 -15.55 5.96 -2.62
C HIS A 68 -15.09 7.28 -3.26
N LYS A 69 -15.93 7.94 -4.04
CA LYS A 69 -15.57 9.20 -4.70
C LYS A 69 -15.43 10.33 -3.69
N GLY A 70 -14.37 11.12 -3.83
CA GLY A 70 -14.04 12.22 -2.93
C GLY A 70 -13.45 11.78 -1.59
N LEU A 71 -13.20 10.48 -1.38
CA LEU A 71 -12.56 10.00 -0.15
C LEU A 71 -11.15 10.56 -0.01
N PHE A 72 -10.77 10.90 1.23
CA PHE A 72 -9.40 11.19 1.58
C PHE A 72 -8.71 9.91 2.04
N LEU A 73 -7.83 9.36 1.20
CA LEU A 73 -7.07 8.16 1.54
C LEU A 73 -5.77 8.54 2.26
N ASN A 74 -5.70 8.23 3.55
CA ASN A 74 -4.48 8.36 4.34
C ASN A 74 -3.60 7.12 4.14
N ALA A 75 -2.33 7.30 3.78
CA ALA A 75 -1.36 6.20 3.75
C ALA A 75 0.04 6.67 4.13
N ASP A 76 0.86 5.73 4.61
CA ASP A 76 2.26 6.00 4.93
C ASP A 76 3.09 6.34 3.68
N THR A 77 4.21 7.03 3.89
CA THR A 77 5.23 7.34 2.86
C THR A 77 5.70 6.12 2.06
N GLY A 78 5.63 4.91 2.61
CA GLY A 78 5.92 3.67 1.90
C GLY A 78 5.00 3.40 0.70
N PHE A 79 3.79 3.98 0.68
CA PHE A 79 2.82 3.85 -0.41
C PHE A 79 2.94 4.93 -1.48
N ASP A 80 3.81 5.94 -1.28
CA ASP A 80 3.99 7.01 -2.25
C ASP A 80 4.66 6.49 -3.53
N SER A 81 3.84 6.29 -4.56
CA SER A 81 4.27 5.93 -5.92
C SER A 81 3.41 6.65 -6.94
N GLU A 82 4.00 6.97 -8.08
CA GLU A 82 3.32 7.66 -9.19
C GLU A 82 2.10 6.87 -9.68
N ASN A 83 2.26 5.56 -9.86
CA ASN A 83 1.18 4.65 -10.24
C ASN A 83 0.00 4.68 -9.25
N LEU A 84 0.27 4.60 -7.94
CA LEU A 84 -0.80 4.62 -6.95
C LEU A 84 -1.54 5.96 -6.97
N ARG A 85 -0.81 7.08 -7.03
CA ARG A 85 -1.41 8.42 -7.08
C ARG A 85 -2.31 8.59 -8.30
N HIS A 86 -1.84 8.17 -9.48
CA HIS A 86 -2.62 8.26 -10.71
C HIS A 86 -3.89 7.40 -10.66
N MET A 87 -3.79 6.20 -10.06
CA MET A 87 -4.94 5.32 -9.89
C MET A 87 -5.99 5.92 -8.93
N LEU A 88 -5.54 6.49 -7.80
CA LEU A 88 -6.43 7.17 -6.85
C LEU A 88 -7.13 8.38 -7.49
N GLU A 89 -6.39 9.19 -8.25
CA GLU A 89 -6.95 10.34 -8.97
C GLU A 89 -8.03 9.91 -9.98
N LYS A 90 -7.78 8.83 -10.74
CA LYS A 90 -8.74 8.29 -11.69
C LYS A 90 -10.06 7.83 -11.04
N GLU A 91 -9.96 7.30 -9.82
CA GLU A 91 -11.12 6.88 -9.01
C GLU A 91 -11.74 8.04 -8.20
N ALA A 92 -11.31 9.28 -8.44
CA ALA A 92 -11.70 10.48 -7.72
C ALA A 92 -11.42 10.42 -6.20
N ILE A 93 -10.38 9.68 -5.79
CA ILE A 93 -9.91 9.58 -4.41
C ILE A 93 -8.75 10.57 -4.20
N ILE A 94 -8.85 11.37 -3.14
CA ILE A 94 -7.85 12.37 -2.77
C ILE A 94 -6.77 11.68 -1.93
N ALA A 95 -5.57 11.55 -2.48
CA ALA A 95 -4.45 10.90 -1.81
C ALA A 95 -3.80 11.84 -0.76
N ASN A 96 -4.01 11.57 0.53
CA ASN A 96 -3.27 12.19 1.63
C ASN A 96 -2.07 11.32 2.02
N ILE A 97 -1.07 11.31 1.14
CA ILE A 97 0.15 10.51 1.28
C ILE A 97 1.35 11.44 1.28
N LYS A 98 2.22 11.32 2.29
CA LYS A 98 3.46 12.10 2.35
C LYS A 98 4.44 11.62 1.27
N THR A 99 5.02 12.56 0.52
CA THR A 99 5.98 12.27 -0.54
C THR A 99 7.22 11.53 -0.01
N ASN A 100 7.65 10.50 -0.71
CA ASN A 100 8.80 9.69 -0.37
C ASN A 100 10.07 10.29 -0.98
N LEU A 101 10.94 10.81 -0.11
CA LEU A 101 12.20 11.45 -0.47
C LEU A 101 13.15 10.52 -1.24
N ARG A 102 13.04 9.19 -1.10
CA ARG A 102 13.88 8.22 -1.82
C ARG A 102 13.58 8.17 -3.32
N ASN A 103 12.36 8.56 -3.72
CA ASN A 103 11.95 8.62 -5.13
C ASN A 103 12.37 9.93 -5.81
N ASN A 104 12.89 10.90 -5.05
CA ASN A 104 13.24 12.22 -5.55
C ASN A 104 14.69 12.20 -6.08
N LYS A 105 14.87 12.17 -7.41
CA LYS A 105 16.22 12.23 -8.04
C LYS A 105 17.02 13.45 -7.58
N THR A 106 16.35 14.56 -7.28
CA THR A 106 16.96 15.81 -6.78
C THR A 106 17.57 15.64 -5.39
N ALA A 107 17.02 14.78 -4.52
CA ALA A 107 17.55 14.52 -3.18
C ALA A 107 18.85 13.69 -3.21
N LYS A 108 19.08 12.89 -4.27
CA LYS A 108 20.35 12.16 -4.45
C LYS A 108 21.54 13.09 -4.71
N ASN A 109 21.32 14.23 -5.35
CA ASN A 109 22.39 15.17 -5.68
C ASN A 109 22.89 15.93 -4.44
N TYR A 110 22.00 16.35 -3.53
CA TYR A 110 22.41 17.02 -2.29
C TYR A 110 23.18 16.12 -1.32
N ILE A 111 22.90 14.81 -1.29
CA ILE A 111 23.60 13.86 -0.41
C ILE A 111 25.05 13.61 -0.90
N ASN A 112 25.29 13.68 -2.22
CA ASN A 112 26.63 13.47 -2.78
C ASN A 112 27.53 14.73 -2.74
N GLU A 113 26.95 15.93 -2.64
CA GLU A 113 27.73 17.17 -2.57
C GLU A 113 28.11 17.59 -1.14
N GLY A 114 27.40 17.11 -0.11
CA GLY A 114 27.70 17.39 1.29
C GLY A 114 28.79 16.53 1.94
N LEU A 115 29.53 15.75 1.15
CA LEU A 115 30.56 14.78 1.60
C LEU A 115 31.93 15.00 0.93
N LYS A 116 32.19 16.21 0.42
CA LYS A 116 33.54 16.64 0.01
C LYS A 116 34.18 17.52 1.07
#